data_AF-A0A2V8WVD2-F1
#
_entry.id   AF-A0A2V8WVD2-F1
#
_cell.length_a   1.000
_cell.length_b   1.000
_cell.length_c   1.000
_cell.angle_alpha   90.00
_cell.angle_beta   90.00
_cell.angle_gamma   90.00
#
_symmetry.space_group_name_H-M   'P 1'
#
loop_
_entity.id
_entity.type
_entity.pdbx_description
1 polymer ?
#
loop_
_entity_poly.entity_id
_entity_poly.type
_entity_poly.pdbx_seq_one_letter_code
_entity_poly.pdbx_strand_id
1 'polypeptide(L)'
;MVRSATAAAEPRAHHFAPQCWLAGFTDTGEKDGRLWVTDLKRQKQWPSNPENTAHRRDFYRLSDADSRDPVAFEKLFSRIEGAFAPLLKAMNERPRGPYRDEWESLFMYMAVQ
;
A
#
# COMPACT_ATOMS: atom_id res chain seq x y z
N MET A 1 30.92 -15.73 -18.86
CA MET A 1 30.69 -15.08 -17.55
C MET A 1 29.21 -14.70 -17.49
N VAL A 2 28.38 -15.54 -16.87
CA VAL A 2 26.93 -15.28 -16.75
C VAL A 2 26.73 -14.44 -15.49
N ARG A 3 26.15 -13.25 -15.62
CA ARG A 3 25.79 -12.39 -14.48
C ARG A 3 24.66 -13.07 -13.73
N SER A 4 24.92 -13.50 -12.50
CA SER A 4 23.89 -13.99 -11.58
C SER A 4 22.94 -12.84 -11.27
N ALA A 5 21.64 -13.05 -11.47
CA ALA A 5 20.61 -12.11 -11.03
C ALA A 5 20.69 -12.01 -9.50
N THR A 6 20.94 -10.80 -8.98
CA THR A 6 20.77 -10.50 -7.56
C THR A 6 19.32 -10.79 -7.19
N ALA A 7 19.11 -11.74 -6.27
CA ALA A 7 17.79 -11.97 -5.70
C ALA A 7 17.25 -10.64 -5.15
N ALA A 8 16.08 -10.22 -5.60
CA ALA A 8 15.42 -9.02 -5.10
C ALA A 8 15.32 -9.11 -3.57
N ALA A 9 15.69 -8.04 -2.87
CA ALA A 9 15.61 -7.99 -1.43
C ALA A 9 14.15 -8.20 -0.97
N GLU A 10 13.95 -8.99 0.07
CA GLU A 10 12.63 -9.23 0.67
C GLU A 10 12.01 -7.87 1.11
N PRO A 11 10.76 -7.56 0.76
CA PRO A 11 10.11 -6.32 1.19
C PRO A 11 9.84 -6.41 2.70
N ARG A 12 10.51 -5.57 3.49
CA ARG A 12 10.37 -5.55 4.96
C ARG A 12 9.66 -4.33 5.48
N ALA A 13 9.47 -3.29 4.66
CA ALA A 13 8.69 -2.11 5.00
C ALA A 13 7.22 -2.41 4.72
N HIS A 14 6.52 -3.03 5.67
CA HIS A 14 5.12 -3.42 5.45
C HIS A 14 4.21 -2.23 5.73
N HIS A 15 3.42 -1.82 4.74
CA HIS A 15 2.46 -0.73 4.84
C HIS A 15 1.27 -1.14 5.72
N PHE A 16 0.97 -0.33 6.74
CA PHE A 16 -0.25 -0.48 7.53
C PHE A 16 -1.38 0.45 7.07
N ALA A 17 -1.05 1.46 6.24
CA ALA A 17 -2.03 2.19 5.45
C ALA A 17 -1.68 2.01 3.97
N PRO A 18 -2.65 1.63 3.12
CA PRO A 18 -2.41 1.40 1.71
C PRO A 18 -1.77 2.58 0.98
N GLN A 19 -0.83 2.32 0.08
CA GLN A 19 -0.19 3.40 -0.68
C GLN A 19 -1.18 4.10 -1.61
N CYS A 20 -2.15 3.37 -2.16
CA CYS A 20 -3.19 3.93 -3.01
C CYS A 20 -4.10 4.94 -2.28
N TRP A 21 -4.26 4.81 -0.96
CA TRP A 21 -4.95 5.81 -0.15
C TRP A 21 -4.10 7.06 0.06
N LEU A 22 -2.81 6.86 0.35
CA LEU A 22 -1.89 7.97 0.57
C LEU A 22 -1.69 8.83 -0.69
N ALA A 23 -1.84 8.25 -1.89
CA ALA A 23 -1.77 8.97 -3.16
C ALA A 23 -2.70 10.19 -3.21
N GLY A 24 -3.93 10.08 -2.69
CA GLY A 24 -4.91 11.17 -2.66
C GLY A 24 -4.52 12.33 -1.73
N PHE A 25 -3.55 12.14 -0.84
CA PHE A 25 -3.01 13.19 0.04
C PHE A 25 -1.73 13.83 -0.51
N THR A 26 -1.27 13.38 -1.68
CA THR A 26 -0.10 13.97 -2.32
C THR A 26 -0.48 15.23 -3.10
N ASP A 27 0.52 16.07 -3.34
CA ASP A 27 0.43 17.25 -4.20
C ASP A 27 0.00 16.95 -5.66
N THR A 28 0.23 15.73 -6.14
CA THR A 28 -0.11 15.29 -7.50
C THR A 28 -1.37 14.41 -7.56
N GLY A 29 -1.84 13.90 -6.42
CA GLY A 29 -2.87 12.86 -6.37
C GLY A 29 -2.36 11.46 -6.76
N GLU A 30 -1.04 11.28 -6.94
CA GLU A 30 -0.41 10.06 -7.41
C GLU A 30 0.55 9.46 -6.36
N LYS A 31 0.88 8.17 -6.50
CA LYS A 31 1.70 7.45 -5.51
C LYS A 31 3.15 7.92 -5.42
N ASP A 32 3.65 8.61 -6.43
CA ASP A 32 5.00 9.18 -6.52
C ASP A 32 5.06 10.65 -6.07
N GLY A 33 3.91 11.26 -5.76
CA GLY A 33 3.79 12.60 -5.23
C GLY A 33 4.31 12.77 -3.80
N ARG A 34 4.27 14.02 -3.33
CA ARG A 34 4.69 14.41 -1.98
C ARG A 34 3.50 14.67 -1.08
N LEU A 35 3.55 14.14 0.13
CA LEU A 35 2.60 14.40 1.21
C LEU A 35 3.31 14.92 2.45
N TRP A 36 2.57 15.55 3.36
CA TRP A 36 3.08 15.97 4.66
C TRP A 36 2.80 14.92 5.73
N VAL A 37 3.84 14.54 6.47
CA VAL A 37 3.72 13.65 7.63
C VAL A 37 3.72 14.49 8.89
N THR A 38 2.76 14.26 9.77
CA THR A 38 2.69 14.88 11.10
C THR A 38 2.85 13.82 12.19
N ASP A 39 3.97 13.84 12.90
CA ASP A 39 4.20 13.03 14.09
C ASP A 39 3.79 13.82 15.33
N LEU A 40 2.59 13.52 15.84
CA LEU A 40 2.02 14.18 17.03
C LEU A 40 2.82 13.89 18.30
N LYS A 41 3.45 12.72 18.40
CA LYS A 41 4.23 12.32 19.58
C LYS A 41 5.56 13.07 19.63
N ARG A 42 6.22 13.23 18.49
CA ARG A 42 7.49 13.96 18.38
C ARG A 42 7.30 15.46 18.13
N GLN A 43 6.08 15.90 17.87
CA GLN A 43 5.74 17.26 17.45
C GLN A 43 6.56 17.73 16.25
N LYS A 44 6.69 16.85 15.24
CA LYS A 44 7.45 17.12 14.02
C LYS A 44 6.58 16.97 12.79
N GLN A 45 6.88 17.78 11.77
CA GLN A 45 6.29 17.67 10.44
C GLN A 45 7.39 17.68 9.37
N TRP A 46 7.24 16.86 8.35
CA TRP A 46 8.17 16.82 7.22
C TRP A 46 7.49 16.32 5.94
N PRO A 47 7.98 16.70 4.75
CA PRO A 47 7.50 16.14 3.49
C PRO A 47 8.03 14.71 3.31
N SER A 48 7.19 13.84 2.77
CA SER A 48 7.50 12.44 2.44
C SER A 48 6.79 12.02 1.16
N ASN A 49 6.76 10.74 0.85
CA ASN A 49 5.93 10.14 -0.20
C ASN A 49 5.19 8.90 0.35
N PRO A 50 4.18 8.37 -0.36
CA PRO A 50 3.46 7.15 0.02
C PRO A 50 4.35 5.94 0.32
N GLU A 51 5.40 5.70 -0.48
CA GLU A 51 6.34 4.60 -0.27
C GLU A 51 7.05 4.68 1.09
N ASN A 52 7.48 5.89 1.49
CA ASN A 52 8.26 6.11 2.71
C ASN A 52 7.41 6.43 3.96
N THR A 53 6.08 6.35 3.86
CA THR A 53 5.16 6.72 4.95
C THR A 53 4.23 5.56 5.28
N ALA A 54 3.69 5.56 6.51
CA ALA A 54 2.68 4.62 6.98
C ALA A 54 3.04 3.12 6.81
N HIS A 55 4.33 2.83 6.94
CA HIS A 55 4.84 1.46 7.01
C HIS A 55 5.59 1.24 8.33
N ARG A 56 5.72 -0.03 8.70
CA ARG A 56 6.56 -0.45 9.82
C ARG A 56 7.30 -1.72 9.42
N ARG A 57 8.56 -1.80 9.84
CA ARG A 57 9.39 -2.96 9.56
C ARG A 57 8.72 -4.25 10.08
N ASP A 58 8.58 -5.24 9.21
CA ASP A 58 8.04 -6.58 9.49
C ASP A 58 6.62 -6.58 10.14
N PHE A 59 5.78 -5.56 9.89
CA PHE A 59 4.48 -5.39 10.56
C PHE A 59 3.58 -6.63 10.46
N TYR A 60 3.38 -7.14 9.24
CA TYR A 60 2.60 -8.35 8.93
C TYR A 60 3.46 -9.59 8.67
N ARG A 61 4.70 -9.62 9.16
CA ARG A 61 5.57 -10.78 8.90
C ARG A 61 5.01 -12.01 9.63
N LEU A 62 4.81 -13.10 8.89
CA LEU A 62 4.41 -14.38 9.47
C LEU A 62 5.62 -15.04 10.15
N SER A 63 5.46 -15.42 11.42
CA SER A 63 6.53 -16.01 12.24
C SER A 63 6.42 -17.52 12.42
N ASP A 64 5.32 -18.15 12.00
CA ASP A 64 5.11 -19.58 12.18
C ASP A 64 6.11 -20.41 11.37
N ALA A 65 6.62 -21.49 11.98
CA ALA A 65 7.60 -22.37 11.35
C ALA A 65 7.09 -22.99 10.03
N ASP A 66 5.76 -23.11 9.88
CA ASP A 66 5.09 -23.65 8.69
C ASP A 66 4.79 -22.59 7.61
N SER A 67 5.04 -21.30 7.89
CA SER A 67 4.89 -20.22 6.93
C SER A 67 5.92 -20.35 5.80
N ARG A 68 5.49 -20.90 4.66
CA ARG A 68 6.31 -20.99 3.43
C ARG A 68 6.69 -19.63 2.85
N ASP A 69 5.98 -18.56 3.22
CA ASP A 69 6.17 -17.21 2.70
C ASP A 69 5.95 -16.16 3.81
N PRO A 70 7.02 -15.73 4.51
CA PRO A 70 6.94 -14.79 5.63
C PRO A 70 6.30 -13.44 5.29
N VAL A 71 6.23 -13.10 4.00
CA VAL A 71 5.67 -11.84 3.48
C VAL A 71 4.38 -12.07 2.67
N ALA A 72 3.69 -13.20 2.88
CA ALA A 72 2.45 -13.52 2.15
C ALA A 72 1.39 -12.43 2.29
N PHE A 73 1.27 -11.83 3.48
CA PHE A 73 0.31 -10.75 3.72
C PHE A 73 0.66 -9.49 2.92
N GLU A 74 1.94 -9.09 2.88
CA GLU A 74 2.40 -7.96 2.08
C GLU A 74 2.10 -8.15 0.59
N LYS A 75 2.33 -9.37 0.09
CA LYS A 75 2.00 -9.73 -1.30
C LYS A 75 0.49 -9.69 -1.58
N LEU A 76 -0.33 -10.15 -0.63
CA LEU A 76 -1.79 -10.06 -0.73
C LEU A 76 -2.23 -8.58 -0.77
N PHE A 77 -1.71 -7.77 0.13
CA PHE A 77 -2.01 -6.33 0.21
C PHE A 77 -1.67 -5.62 -1.11
N SER A 78 -0.48 -5.87 -1.65
CA SER A 78 -0.05 -5.31 -2.94
C SER A 78 -0.97 -5.69 -4.11
N ARG A 79 -1.49 -6.93 -4.13
CA ARG A 79 -2.46 -7.36 -5.16
C ARG A 79 -3.80 -6.66 -5.03
N ILE A 80 -4.31 -6.54 -3.81
CA ILE A 80 -5.57 -5.85 -3.52
C ILE A 80 -5.44 -4.38 -3.88
N GLU A 81 -4.34 -3.73 -3.52
CA GLU A 81 -4.06 -2.35 -3.92
C GLU A 81 -4.02 -2.20 -5.45
N GLY A 82 -3.38 -3.14 -6.16
CA GLY A 82 -3.34 -3.11 -7.62
C GLY A 82 -4.73 -3.16 -8.27
N ALA A 83 -5.67 -3.90 -7.68
CA ALA A 83 -7.05 -3.99 -8.15
C ALA A 83 -7.89 -2.77 -7.73
N PHE A 84 -7.72 -2.30 -6.50
CA PHE A 84 -8.55 -1.25 -5.91
C PHE A 84 -8.11 0.17 -6.29
N ALA A 85 -6.82 0.43 -6.50
CA ALA A 85 -6.30 1.77 -6.78
C ALA A 85 -6.94 2.43 -8.02
N PRO A 86 -7.12 1.73 -9.17
CA PRO A 86 -7.80 2.31 -10.32
C PRO A 86 -9.27 2.65 -10.03
N LEU A 87 -9.96 1.80 -9.27
CA LEU A 87 -11.36 2.03 -8.87
C LEU A 87 -11.47 3.26 -7.96
N LEU A 88 -10.62 3.36 -6.95
CA LEU A 88 -10.58 4.50 -6.05
C LEU A 88 -10.36 5.81 -6.82
N LYS A 89 -9.41 5.81 -7.75
CA LYS A 89 -9.13 6.97 -8.61
C LYS A 89 -10.35 7.34 -9.46
N ALA A 90 -10.97 6.36 -10.14
CA ALA A 90 -12.15 6.60 -10.96
C ALA A 90 -13.34 7.16 -10.16
N MET A 91 -13.56 6.66 -8.93
CA MET A 91 -14.60 7.15 -8.04
C MET A 91 -14.31 8.56 -7.52
N ASN A 92 -13.05 8.92 -7.30
CA ASN A 92 -12.66 10.26 -6.85
C ASN A 92 -12.80 11.30 -7.98
N GLU A 93 -12.41 10.95 -9.20
CA GLU A 93 -12.56 11.82 -10.38
C GLU A 93 -14.04 12.04 -10.75
N ARG A 94 -14.89 11.05 -10.51
CA ARG A 94 -16.33 11.11 -10.77
C ARG A 94 -17.08 10.55 -9.57
N PRO A 95 -17.50 11.40 -8.62
CA PRO A 95 -18.23 10.95 -7.44
C PRO A 95 -19.52 10.21 -7.82
N ARG A 96 -19.56 8.90 -7.57
CA ARG A 96 -20.70 8.00 -7.78
C ARG A 96 -20.60 6.78 -6.88
N GLY A 97 -21.68 6.01 -6.79
CA GLY A 97 -21.63 4.66 -6.24
C GLY A 97 -20.88 3.67 -7.16
N PRO A 98 -20.41 2.53 -6.62
CA PRO A 98 -19.77 1.48 -7.41
C PRO A 98 -20.75 0.78 -8.35
N TYR A 99 -20.26 0.39 -9.52
CA TYR A 99 -20.96 -0.49 -10.44
C TYR A 99 -20.93 -1.94 -9.95
N ARG A 100 -21.77 -2.80 -10.56
CA ARG A 100 -21.95 -4.20 -10.13
C ARG A 100 -20.63 -4.99 -10.11
N ASP A 101 -19.79 -4.79 -11.12
CA ASP A 101 -18.49 -5.41 -11.34
C ASP A 101 -17.37 -4.80 -10.46
N GLU A 102 -17.57 -3.60 -9.94
CA GLU A 102 -16.60 -2.92 -9.06
C GLU A 102 -16.73 -3.36 -7.58
N TRP A 103 -17.86 -3.97 -7.21
CA TRP A 103 -18.09 -4.43 -5.84
C TRP A 103 -17.08 -5.46 -5.37
N GLU A 104 -16.59 -6.33 -6.26
CA GLU A 104 -15.59 -7.34 -5.89
C GLU A 104 -14.30 -6.69 -5.38
N SER A 105 -13.80 -5.66 -6.09
CA SER A 105 -12.61 -4.92 -5.69
C SER A 105 -12.80 -4.19 -4.36
N LEU A 106 -13.99 -3.63 -4.13
CA LEU A 106 -14.35 -3.00 -2.86
C LEU A 106 -14.45 -4.01 -1.71
N PHE A 107 -15.05 -5.18 -1.93
CA PHE A 107 -15.17 -6.21 -0.90
C PHE A 107 -13.80 -6.79 -0.53
N MET A 108 -12.95 -7.07 -1.52
CA MET A 108 -11.57 -7.52 -1.27
C MET A 108 -10.80 -6.48 -0.46
N TYR A 109 -10.99 -5.20 -0.79
CA TYR A 109 -10.38 -4.11 -0.05
C TYR A 109 -10.89 -4.04 1.41
N MET A 110 -12.20 -4.04 1.62
CA MET A 110 -12.81 -3.97 2.96
C MET A 110 -12.50 -5.18 3.85
N ALA A 111 -12.30 -6.37 3.27
CA ALA A 111 -12.00 -7.58 4.03
C ALA A 111 -10.61 -7.57 4.69
N VAL A 112 -9.74 -6.66 4.27
CA VAL A 112 -8.31 -6.64 4.63
C VAL A 112 -7.92 -5.40 5.46
N GLN A 113 -8.84 -4.44 5.65
CA GLN A 113 -8.71 -3.31 6.59
C GLN A 113 -9.33 -3.66 7.96
#